data_AF-A0A933F7Q9-F1
#
_entry.id   AF-A0A933F7Q9-F1
#
_cell.length_a   1.000
_cell.length_b   1.000
_cell.length_c   1.000
_cell.angle_alpha   90.00
_cell.angle_beta   90.00
_cell.angle_gamma   90.00
#
_symmetry.space_group_name_H-M   'P 1'
#
loop_
_entity.id
_entity.type
_entity.pdbx_description
1 polymer ?
#
loop_
_entity_poly.entity_id
_entity_poly.type
_entity_poly.pdbx_seq_one_letter_code
_entity_poly.pdbx_strand_id
1 'polypeptide(L)' 'MFGFGIGELLVIFLIVLVIFGASRLPQMGSGLGKAIKNFKDSIAGKDAIDVTPEKKPGDREKS' A
#
# COMPACT_ATOMS: atom_id res chain seq x y z
N MET A 1 29.73 20.27 7.47
CA MET A 1 28.35 20.79 7.47
C MET A 1 27.45 19.64 7.89
N PHE A 2 26.96 19.65 9.14
CA PHE A 2 26.01 18.66 9.65
C PHE A 2 24.66 18.91 8.95
N GLY A 3 24.44 18.23 7.83
CA GLY A 3 23.13 18.22 7.17
C GLY A 3 22.13 17.49 8.06
N PHE A 4 20.88 17.99 8.07
CA PHE A 4 19.73 17.43 8.78
C PHE A 4 19.85 15.92 8.99
N GLY A 5 20.31 15.55 10.18
CA GLY A 5 20.52 14.16 10.55
C GLY A 5 19.21 13.50 10.93
N ILE A 6 19.24 12.17 11.06
CA ILE A 6 18.10 11.38 11.55
C ILE A 6 17.58 11.92 12.91
N GLY A 7 18.46 12.49 13.74
CA GLY A 7 18.10 13.10 15.03
C GLY A 7 17.18 14.33 14.88
N GLU A 8 17.49 15.26 13.98
CA GLU A 8 16.66 16.46 13.78
C GLU A 8 15.31 16.10 13.14
N LEU A 9 15.31 15.13 12.21
CA LEU A 9 14.07 14.62 11.62
C LEU A 9 13.16 13.99 12.68
N LEU A 10 13.72 13.24 13.64
CA LEU A 10 12.97 12.66 14.75
C LEU A 10 12.36 13.73 15.66
N VAL A 11 13.09 14.81 15.97
CA VAL A 11 12.56 15.92 16.79
C VAL A 11 11.39 16.61 16.08
N ILE A 12 11.52 16.90 14.79
CA ILE A 12 10.43 17.49 13.99
C ILE A 12 9.23 16.54 13.94
N PHE A 13 9.48 15.25 13.72
CA PHE A 13 8.42 14.22 13.70
C PHE A 13 7.68 14.13 15.04
N LEU A 14 8.40 14.25 16.16
CA LEU A 14 7.81 14.32 17.50
C LEU A 14 6.89 15.53 17.67
N ILE A 15 7.30 16.72 17.19
CA ILE A 15 6.47 17.92 17.23
C ILE A 15 5.19 17.73 16.40
N VAL A 16 5.33 17.19 15.18
CA VAL A 16 4.18 16.86 14.31
C VAL A 16 3.25 15.86 15.01
N LEU A 17 3.78 14.84 15.66
CA LEU A 17 2.99 13.87 16.42
C LEU A 17 2.23 14.51 17.59
N VAL A 18 2.81 15.51 18.27
CA VAL A 18 2.11 16.23 19.35
C VAL A 18 0.96 17.06 18.82
N ILE A 19 1.14 17.74 17.67
CA ILE A 19 0.11 18.59 17.06
C ILE A 19 -1.03 17.75 16.47
N PHE A 20 -0.68 16.75 15.67
CA PHE A 20 -1.67 15.94 14.93
C PHE A 20 -2.18 14.75 15.74
N GLY A 21 -1.44 14.31 16.76
CA GLY A 21 -1.68 13.08 17.51
C GLY A 21 -1.14 11.83 16.80
N ALA A 22 -0.70 10.83 17.58
CA ALA A 22 -0.16 9.58 17.06
C ALA A 22 -1.16 8.77 16.20
N SER A 23 -2.46 9.01 16.36
CA SER A 23 -3.52 8.28 15.64
C SER A 23 -3.81 8.83 14.23
N ARG A 24 -3.49 10.09 13.93
CA ARG A 24 -3.86 10.71 12.64
C ARG A 24 -2.91 10.35 11.51
N LEU A 25 -1.61 10.20 11.82
CA LEU A 25 -0.60 9.75 10.86
C LEU A 25 -0.92 8.36 10.25
N PRO A 26 -1.24 7.31 11.05
CA PRO A 26 -1.64 6.01 10.52
C PRO A 26 -2.97 6.03 9.75
N GLN A 27 -3.95 6.82 10.21
CA GLN A 27 -5.25 6.95 9.53
C GLN A 27 -5.09 7.51 8.12
N MET A 28 -4.30 8.58 7.97
CA MET A 28 -4.00 9.17 6.66
C MET A 28 -3.07 8.26 5.82
N GLY A 29 -2.07 7.66 6.46
CA GLY A 29 -1.12 6.73 5.82
C GLY A 29 -1.78 5.48 5.25
N SER A 30 -2.83 4.96 5.90
CA SER A 30 -3.57 3.79 5.41
C SER A 30 -4.28 4.07 4.07
N GLY A 31 -4.85 5.27 3.91
CA GLY A 31 -5.49 5.69 2.65
C GLY A 31 -4.47 5.90 1.54
N LEU A 32 -3.39 6.63 1.83
CA LEU A 32 -2.29 6.89 0.88
C LEU A 32 -1.59 5.58 0.47
N GLY A 33 -1.35 4.67 1.43
CA GLY A 33 -0.72 3.37 1.17
C GLY A 33 -1.54 2.49 0.25
N LYS A 34 -2.87 2.46 0.42
CA LYS A 34 -3.78 1.76 -0.50
C LYS A 34 -3.76 2.39 -1.90
N ALA A 35 -3.77 3.72 -1.99
CA ALA A 35 -3.70 4.42 -3.27
C ALA A 35 -2.38 4.13 -4.01
N ILE A 36 -1.24 4.21 -3.32
CA ILE A 36 0.08 3.88 -3.89
C ILE A 36 0.15 2.41 -4.29
N LYS A 37 -0.40 1.50 -3.47
CA LYS A 37 -0.45 0.07 -3.78
C LYS A 37 -1.24 -0.19 -5.07
N ASN A 38 -2.46 0.32 -5.18
CA ASN A 38 -3.29 0.17 -6.37
C ASN A 38 -2.64 0.82 -7.60
N PHE A 39 -2.03 2.00 -7.45
CA PHE A 39 -1.29 2.67 -8.52
C PHE A 39 -0.11 1.82 -9.02
N LYS A 40 0.66 1.24 -8.08
CA LYS A 40 1.75 0.31 -8.40
C LYS A 40 1.23 -0.95 -9.09
N ASP A 41 0.15 -1.53 -8.58
CA ASP A 41 -0.42 -2.78 -9.10
C ASP A 41 -0.96 -2.59 -10.53
N SER A 42 -1.55 -1.42 -10.83
CA SER A 42 -1.97 -1.01 -12.18
C SER A 42 -0.80 -0.77 -13.14
N ILE A 43 0.27 -0.08 -12.70
CA ILE A 43 1.48 0.13 -13.52
C ILE A 43 2.23 -1.18 -13.77
N ALA A 44 2.25 -2.06 -12.77
CA ALA A 44 2.87 -3.37 -12.86
C ALA A 44 2.02 -4.39 -13.64
N GLY A 45 0.86 -4.00 -14.17
CA GLY A 45 -0.03 -4.86 -14.96
C GLY A 45 -0.63 -6.04 -14.19
N LYS A 46 -0.69 -5.96 -12.85
CA LYS A 46 -1.18 -7.04 -11.98
C LYS A 46 -2.70 -7.10 -11.84
N ASP A 47 -3.40 -6.09 -12.34
CA ASP A 47 -4.86 -5.98 -12.32
C ASP A 47 -5.49 -6.21 -13.71
N ALA A 48 -4.87 -7.03 -14.57
CA ALA A 48 -5.67 -7.71 -15.59
C ALA A 48 -6.56 -8.69 -14.82
N ILE A 49 -7.87 -8.42 -14.76
CA ILE A 49 -8.88 -9.35 -14.27
C ILE A 49 -8.58 -10.69 -14.94
N ASP A 50 -8.15 -11.69 -14.17
CA ASP A 50 -8.04 -13.05 -14.66
C ASP A 50 -9.47 -13.57 -14.83
N VAL A 51 -10.06 -13.25 -15.98
CA VAL A 51 -11.36 -13.76 -16.42
C VAL A 51 -11.26 -15.21 -16.89
N THR A 52 -10.12 -15.88 -16.69
CA THR A 52 -9.98 -17.31 -16.95
C THR A 52 -11.02 -18.02 -16.08
N PRO A 53 -12.06 -18.63 -16.69
CA PRO A 53 -13.00 -19.42 -15.94
C PRO A 53 -12.20 -20.51 -15.25
N GLU A 54 -12.36 -20.66 -13.94
CA GLU A 54 -11.76 -21.75 -13.18
C GLU A 54 -12.21 -23.06 -13.84
N LYS A 55 -11.35 -23.64 -14.69
CA LYS A 55 -11.66 -24.85 -15.45
C LYS A 55 -11.71 -25.99 -14.44
N LYS A 56 -12.89 -26.25 -13.87
CA LYS A 56 -13.16 -27.45 -13.09
C LYS A 56 -12.74 -28.67 -13.92
N PRO A 57 -11.76 -29.47 -13.45
CA PRO A 57 -11.38 -30.71 -14.12
C PRO A 57 -12.44 -31.76 -13.78
N GLY A 58 -13.41 -31.99 -14.67
CA GLY A 58 -14.49 -32.95 -14.43
C GLY A 58 -15.17 -33.56 -15.66
N ASP A 59 -15.31 -32.83 -16.78
CA ASP A 59 -16.14 -33.30 -17.90
C ASP A 59 -15.37 -34.03 -19.01
N ARG A 60 -14.52 -35.00 -18.63
CA ARG A 60 -13.98 -36.00 -19.57
C ARG A 60 -14.19 -37.41 -19.05
N GLU A 61 -15.43 -37.72 -18.70
CA GLU A 61 -15.91 -39.09 -18.62
C GLU A 61 -17.25 -39.17 -19.36
N LYS A 62 -17.31 -40.09 -20.33
CA LYS A 62 -18.42 -40.38 -21.26
C LYS A 62 -18.57 -39.48 -22.49
N SER A 63 -17.92 -39.88 -23.56
CA SER A 63 -18.56 -40.11 -24.87
C SER A 63 -17.77 -41.14 -25.65
#